data_AF-A0A945PDZ6-F1
#
_entry.id   AF-A0A945PDZ6-F1
#
_cell.length_a   1.000
_cell.length_b   1.000
_cell.length_c   1.000
_cell.angle_alpha   90.00
_cell.angle_beta   90.00
_cell.angle_gamma   90.00
#
_symmetry.space_group_name_H-M   'P 1'
#
loop_
_entity.id
_entity.type
_entity.pdbx_description
1 polymer ?
#
loop_
_entity_poly.entity_id
_entity_poly.type
_entity_poly.pdbx_seq_one_letter_code
_entity_poly.pdbx_strand_id
1 'polypeptide(L)'
;MRQQALARLRDAATRMLMSEDSGEVETSVETALRVLEIPFHACGVNRVTPDTPPSRRGSPESELQGLEIIYRIWEMQQVAYRPDVLAEDLFGEAKAHADDYGAPVRSIIDVPFSHGTLAVNSTEPHAFSAAHITDLQALADAISEGVRCGHSQE
;
A
#
# COMPACT_ATOMS: atom_id res chain seq x y z
N MET A 1 15.83 -13.29 9.56
CA MET A 1 14.76 -12.34 9.96
C MET A 1 13.88 -11.92 8.79
N ARG A 2 14.43 -11.42 7.67
CA ARG A 2 13.66 -11.09 6.44
C ARG A 2 12.68 -12.18 5.97
N GLN A 3 13.13 -13.42 5.80
CA GLN A 3 12.27 -14.54 5.39
C GLN A 3 11.13 -14.82 6.38
N GLN A 4 11.35 -14.57 7.67
CA GLN A 4 10.34 -14.76 8.71
C GLN A 4 9.29 -13.65 8.69
N ALA A 5 9.70 -12.40 8.37
CA ALA A 5 8.77 -11.29 8.15
C ALA A 5 7.87 -11.55 6.92
N LEU A 6 8.46 -12.02 5.82
CA LEU A 6 7.70 -12.40 4.61
C LEU A 6 6.72 -13.55 4.88
N ALA A 7 7.15 -14.57 5.63
CA ALA A 7 6.27 -15.68 5.99
C ALA A 7 5.08 -15.23 6.86
N ARG A 8 5.30 -14.31 7.80
CA ARG A 8 4.22 -13.72 8.62
C ARG A 8 3.27 -12.88 7.78
N LEU A 9 3.79 -12.09 6.84
CA LEU A 9 2.96 -11.31 5.93
C LEU A 9 2.04 -12.19 5.08
N ARG A 10 2.56 -13.29 4.55
CA ARG A 10 1.74 -14.25 3.80
C ARG A 10 0.63 -14.86 4.66
N ASP A 11 0.93 -15.21 5.90
CA ASP A 11 -0.03 -15.79 6.86
C ASP A 11 -1.12 -14.76 7.24
N ALA A 12 -0.73 -13.53 7.55
CA ALA A 12 -1.65 -12.42 7.82
C ALA A 12 -2.53 -12.10 6.59
N ALA A 13 -1.94 -12.05 5.39
CA ALA A 13 -2.69 -11.81 4.15
C ALA A 13 -3.70 -12.93 3.84
N THR A 14 -3.38 -14.18 4.20
CA THR A 14 -4.32 -15.30 4.11
C THR A 14 -5.49 -15.11 5.07
N ARG A 15 -5.23 -14.65 6.30
CA ARG A 15 -6.29 -14.35 7.29
C ARG A 15 -7.14 -13.13 6.91
N MET A 16 -6.55 -12.12 6.27
CA MET A 16 -7.27 -10.94 5.74
C MET A 16 -8.28 -11.29 4.64
N LEU A 17 -8.16 -12.44 3.98
CA LEU A 17 -9.22 -12.91 3.09
C LEU A 17 -10.42 -13.49 3.85
N MET A 18 -10.16 -14.06 5.02
CA MET A 18 -11.15 -14.78 5.83
C MET A 18 -11.87 -13.84 6.81
N SER A 19 -11.23 -12.74 7.16
CA SER A 19 -11.75 -11.68 8.03
C SER A 19 -11.75 -10.36 7.25
N GLU A 20 -12.81 -9.56 7.32
CA GLU A 20 -12.84 -8.18 6.80
C GLU A 20 -11.90 -7.22 7.58
N ASP A 21 -10.98 -7.75 8.40
CA ASP A 21 -10.10 -7.03 9.29
C ASP A 21 -8.72 -6.83 8.63
N SER A 22 -8.44 -5.59 8.17
CA SER A 22 -7.17 -5.22 7.54
C SER A 22 -6.04 -4.95 8.54
N GLY A 23 -6.37 -4.74 9.82
CA GLY A 23 -5.42 -4.26 10.83
C GLY A 23 -4.26 -5.22 11.12
N GLU A 24 -4.49 -6.54 11.05
CA GLU A 24 -3.42 -7.53 11.24
C GLU A 24 -2.38 -7.50 10.10
N VAL A 25 -2.82 -7.23 8.87
CA VAL A 25 -1.92 -7.12 7.71
C VAL A 25 -1.11 -5.84 7.79
N GLU A 26 -1.74 -4.73 8.12
CA GLU A 26 -1.06 -3.44 8.30
C GLU A 26 0.02 -3.54 9.39
N THR A 27 -0.29 -4.14 10.54
CA THR A 27 0.68 -4.40 11.62
C THR A 27 1.86 -5.28 11.15
N SER A 28 1.57 -6.28 10.33
CA SER A 28 2.59 -7.18 9.77
C SER A 28 3.47 -6.48 8.74
N VAL A 29 2.88 -5.58 7.93
CA VAL A 29 3.60 -4.73 6.98
C VAL A 29 4.52 -3.79 7.72
N GLU A 30 4.02 -3.06 8.73
CA GLU A 30 4.85 -2.17 9.56
C GLU A 30 6.05 -2.91 10.16
N THR A 31 5.82 -4.12 10.69
CA THR A 31 6.90 -4.94 11.25
C THR A 31 7.94 -5.30 10.19
N ALA A 32 7.50 -5.66 8.98
CA ALA A 32 8.41 -5.98 7.90
C ALA A 32 9.20 -4.76 7.41
N LEU A 33 8.55 -3.59 7.28
CA LEU A 33 9.21 -2.32 6.93
C LEU A 33 10.32 -1.99 7.93
N ARG A 34 10.06 -2.14 9.24
CA ARG A 34 11.07 -1.94 10.29
C ARG A 34 12.24 -2.93 10.19
N VAL A 35 11.97 -4.21 9.92
CA VAL A 35 13.01 -5.25 9.76
C VAL A 35 13.87 -5.02 8.51
N LEU A 36 13.28 -4.45 7.46
CA LEU A 36 13.95 -4.11 6.20
C LEU A 36 14.62 -2.74 6.23
N GLU A 37 14.54 -2.03 7.36
CA GLU A 37 15.12 -0.70 7.56
C GLU A 37 14.61 0.33 6.52
N ILE A 38 13.38 0.14 6.03
CA ILE A 38 12.74 1.07 5.09
C ILE A 38 12.26 2.28 5.89
N PRO A 39 12.63 3.53 5.52
CA PRO A 39 12.16 4.72 6.21
C PRO A 39 10.69 5.00 5.84
N PHE A 40 9.79 4.93 6.82
CA PHE A 40 8.36 5.20 6.64
C PHE A 40 7.80 6.03 7.78
N HIS A 41 6.76 6.81 7.49
CA HIS A 41 5.93 7.52 8.46
C HIS A 41 4.62 6.75 8.69
N ALA A 42 3.95 6.34 7.62
CA ALA A 42 2.79 5.47 7.66
C ALA A 42 2.76 4.52 6.45
N CYS A 43 2.01 3.42 6.60
CA CYS A 43 1.72 2.48 5.53
C CYS A 43 0.26 2.04 5.58
N GLY A 44 -0.27 1.59 4.46
CA GLY A 44 -1.63 1.08 4.35
C GLY A 44 -1.75 0.04 3.25
N VAL A 45 -2.75 -0.83 3.36
CA VAL A 45 -3.06 -1.84 2.34
C VAL A 45 -4.45 -1.56 1.80
N ASN A 46 -4.50 -1.10 0.55
CA ASN A 46 -5.76 -0.83 -0.13
C ASN A 46 -6.20 -2.06 -0.89
N ARG A 47 -7.45 -2.49 -0.74
CA ARG A 47 -8.03 -3.59 -1.54
C ARG A 47 -8.83 -3.03 -2.70
N VAL A 48 -8.59 -3.58 -3.89
CA VAL A 48 -9.37 -3.29 -5.09
C VAL A 48 -10.16 -4.54 -5.47
N THR A 49 -11.47 -4.39 -5.61
CA THR A 49 -12.36 -5.44 -6.13
C THR A 49 -12.74 -5.12 -7.58
N PRO A 50 -12.66 -6.07 -8.52
CA PRO A 50 -12.95 -5.84 -9.94
C PRO A 50 -14.39 -5.38 -10.22
N ASP A 51 -15.34 -5.72 -9.33
CA ASP A 51 -16.76 -5.34 -9.46
C ASP A 51 -17.08 -3.92 -8.99
N THR A 52 -16.13 -3.22 -8.35
CA THR A 52 -16.38 -1.89 -7.77
C THR A 52 -15.45 -0.85 -8.40
N PRO A 53 -15.84 -0.17 -9.49
CA PRO A 53 -15.20 1.09 -9.84
C PRO A 53 -15.37 2.09 -8.68
N PRO A 54 -14.46 3.08 -8.53
CA PRO A 54 -14.53 4.11 -7.49
C PRO A 54 -15.66 5.09 -7.78
N SER A 55 -16.90 4.62 -7.71
CA SER A 55 -18.10 5.43 -7.77
C SER A 55 -19.02 5.02 -6.62
N ARG A 56 -18.55 5.20 -5.37
CA ARG A 56 -19.45 5.19 -4.22
C ARG A 56 -20.21 6.51 -4.20
N ARG A 57 -21.48 6.46 -4.61
CA ARG A 57 -22.42 7.58 -4.53
C ARG A 57 -22.51 8.04 -3.08
N GLY A 58 -21.92 9.20 -2.75
CA GLY A 58 -21.94 9.78 -1.40
C GLY A 58 -20.59 9.93 -0.69
N SER A 59 -19.49 9.47 -1.28
CA SER A 59 -18.14 9.76 -0.76
C SER A 59 -17.70 11.18 -1.13
N PRO A 60 -16.95 11.89 -0.26
CA PRO A 60 -16.34 13.18 -0.61
C PRO A 60 -15.38 13.03 -1.78
N GLU A 61 -15.28 14.08 -2.61
CA GLU A 61 -14.51 14.08 -3.86
C GLU A 61 -13.03 13.69 -3.66
N SER A 62 -12.43 14.05 -2.53
CA SER A 62 -11.05 13.67 -2.19
C SER A 62 -10.85 12.17 -1.99
N GLU A 63 -11.83 11.47 -1.40
CA GLU A 63 -11.77 10.01 -1.23
C GLU A 63 -11.99 9.30 -2.58
N LEU A 64 -12.84 9.84 -3.45
CA LEU A 64 -13.05 9.32 -4.80
C LEU A 64 -11.81 9.46 -5.68
N GLN A 65 -11.10 10.59 -5.57
CA GLN A 65 -9.86 10.84 -6.30
C GLN A 65 -8.75 9.88 -5.85
N GLY A 66 -8.56 9.67 -4.54
CA GLY A 66 -7.62 8.70 -4.01
C GLY A 66 -7.89 7.27 -4.49
N LEU A 67 -9.16 6.84 -4.49
CA LEU A 67 -9.56 5.52 -4.97
C LEU A 67 -9.35 5.35 -6.49
N GLU A 68 -9.54 6.39 -7.29
CA GLU A 68 -9.25 6.36 -8.72
C GLU A 68 -7.75 6.21 -8.99
N ILE A 69 -6.90 6.92 -8.24
CA ILE A 69 -5.44 6.81 -8.33
C ILE A 69 -5.00 5.38 -7.99
N ILE A 70 -5.46 4.85 -6.85
CA ILE A 70 -5.19 3.46 -6.42
C ILE A 70 -5.63 2.46 -7.49
N TYR A 71 -6.84 2.62 -8.03
CA TYR A 71 -7.35 1.74 -9.09
C TYR A 71 -6.47 1.79 -10.33
N ARG A 72 -6.03 2.99 -10.77
CA ARG A 72 -5.18 3.15 -11.96
C ARG A 72 -3.80 2.54 -11.76
N ILE A 73 -3.21 2.72 -10.59
CA ILE A 73 -1.92 2.12 -10.23
C ILE A 73 -2.03 0.59 -10.23
N TRP A 74 -3.11 0.07 -9.63
CA TRP A 74 -3.40 -1.36 -9.63
C TRP A 74 -3.67 -1.90 -11.04
N GLU A 75 -4.50 -1.23 -11.85
CA GLU A 75 -4.81 -1.65 -13.22
C GLU A 75 -3.54 -1.76 -14.08
N MET A 76 -2.62 -0.81 -13.93
CA MET A 76 -1.35 -0.80 -14.68
C MET A 76 -0.35 -1.85 -14.16
N GLN A 77 -0.53 -2.37 -12.94
CA GLN A 77 0.42 -3.25 -12.26
C GLN A 77 1.86 -2.69 -12.26
N GLN A 78 1.99 -1.37 -12.17
CA GLN A 78 3.28 -0.66 -12.12
C GLN A 78 3.45 0.04 -10.77
N VAL A 79 4.67 0.01 -10.24
CA VAL A 79 5.02 0.74 -9.02
C VAL A 79 4.94 2.24 -9.29
N ALA A 80 4.14 2.94 -8.49
CA ALA A 80 3.97 4.39 -8.58
C ALA A 80 4.74 5.07 -7.43
N TYR A 81 5.98 5.45 -7.72
CA TYR A 81 6.82 6.18 -6.78
C TYR A 81 6.77 7.70 -7.05
N ARG A 82 6.27 8.44 -6.07
CA ARG A 82 6.32 9.91 -6.00
C ARG A 82 7.41 10.32 -5.02
N PRO A 83 8.56 10.84 -5.51
CA PRO A 83 9.68 11.14 -4.65
C PRO A 83 9.52 12.44 -3.84
N ASP A 84 8.76 13.42 -4.33
CA ASP A 84 8.44 14.64 -3.58
C ASP A 84 7.07 15.22 -3.97
N VAL A 85 6.02 14.87 -3.24
CA VAL A 85 4.62 15.26 -3.48
C VAL A 85 4.40 16.75 -3.25
N LEU A 86 5.20 17.40 -2.39
CA LEU A 86 5.11 18.85 -2.23
C LEU A 86 5.79 19.61 -3.36
N ALA A 87 6.76 19.00 -4.05
CA ALA A 87 7.39 19.58 -5.23
C ALA A 87 6.54 19.33 -6.48
N GLU A 88 5.99 18.13 -6.61
CA GLU A 88 5.18 17.71 -7.75
C GLU A 88 3.95 16.93 -7.27
N ASP A 89 2.85 17.65 -7.07
CA ASP A 89 1.57 17.09 -6.63
C ASP A 89 0.81 16.51 -7.83
N LEU A 90 1.37 15.45 -8.44
CA LEU A 90 0.85 14.82 -9.66
C LEU A 90 -0.63 14.38 -9.55
N PHE A 91 -1.10 14.17 -8.32
CA PHE A 91 -2.37 13.53 -8.05
C PHE A 91 -3.29 14.36 -7.13
N GLY A 92 -2.86 15.53 -6.65
CA GLY A 92 -3.65 16.37 -5.74
C GLY A 92 -3.66 15.88 -4.29
N GLU A 93 -2.69 15.02 -3.92
CA GLU A 93 -2.62 14.25 -2.69
C GLU A 93 -2.01 15.05 -1.53
N ALA A 94 -1.28 16.13 -1.82
CA ALA A 94 -0.53 16.90 -0.84
C ALA A 94 -1.38 17.45 0.32
N LYS A 95 -2.58 17.96 -0.02
CA LYS A 95 -3.46 18.59 0.98
C LYS A 95 -4.20 17.55 1.82
N ALA A 96 -4.71 16.48 1.20
CA ALA A 96 -5.43 15.42 1.90
C ALA A 96 -4.51 14.71 2.92
N HIS A 97 -3.28 14.39 2.55
CA HIS A 97 -2.36 13.66 3.43
C HIS A 97 -1.80 14.50 4.59
N ALA A 98 -1.69 15.82 4.43
CA ALA A 98 -1.23 16.69 5.51
C ALA A 98 -2.21 16.72 6.69
N ASP A 99 -3.52 16.66 6.42
CA ASP A 99 -4.55 16.63 7.44
C ASP A 99 -4.66 15.25 8.12
N ASP A 100 -4.47 14.15 7.38
CA ASP A 100 -4.63 12.78 7.90
C ASP A 100 -3.46 12.30 8.78
N TYR A 101 -2.21 12.64 8.43
CA TYR A 101 -1.02 12.05 9.07
C TYR A 101 -0.33 12.94 10.10
N GLY A 102 -0.86 14.14 10.36
CA GLY A 102 -0.33 15.11 11.32
C GLY A 102 1.06 15.69 10.96
N ALA A 103 1.63 15.27 9.82
CA ALA A 103 2.89 15.73 9.27
C ALA A 103 2.78 15.76 7.74
N PRO A 104 3.46 16.70 7.06
CA PRO A 104 3.43 16.78 5.61
C PRO A 104 4.15 15.57 5.01
N VAL A 105 3.38 14.72 4.33
CA VAL A 105 3.94 13.62 3.52
C VAL A 105 4.73 14.22 2.36
N ARG A 106 5.97 13.78 2.21
CA ARG A 106 6.87 14.21 1.14
C ARG A 106 7.04 13.14 0.08
N SER A 107 7.14 11.87 0.43
CA SER A 107 7.26 10.81 -0.58
C SER A 107 6.24 9.71 -0.35
N ILE A 108 5.73 9.15 -1.46
CA ILE A 108 4.71 8.09 -1.45
C ILE A 108 5.10 7.06 -2.49
N ILE A 109 5.06 5.79 -2.11
CA ILE A 109 5.18 4.67 -3.02
C ILE A 109 3.96 3.77 -2.89
N ASP A 110 3.32 3.51 -4.02
CA ASP A 110 2.27 2.50 -4.15
C ASP A 110 2.82 1.34 -4.96
N VAL A 111 2.81 0.16 -4.34
CA VAL A 111 3.23 -1.09 -4.97
C VAL A 111 1.99 -1.95 -5.20
N PRO A 112 1.60 -2.21 -6.46
CA PRO A 112 0.44 -3.04 -6.73
C PRO A 112 0.70 -4.49 -6.33
N PHE A 113 -0.35 -5.13 -5.82
CA PHE A 113 -0.43 -6.57 -5.56
C PHE A 113 -1.70 -7.13 -6.20
N SER A 114 -1.87 -8.45 -6.19
CA SER A 114 -2.93 -9.14 -6.94
C SER A 114 -4.36 -8.62 -6.75
N HIS A 115 -4.68 -8.05 -5.58
CA HIS A 115 -6.03 -7.59 -5.23
C HIS A 115 -6.02 -6.18 -4.63
N GLY A 116 -5.03 -5.35 -4.95
CA GLY A 116 -4.92 -4.01 -4.37
C GLY A 116 -3.55 -3.35 -4.47
N THR A 117 -3.28 -2.33 -3.63
CA THR A 117 -1.98 -1.67 -3.54
C THR A 117 -1.47 -1.63 -2.09
N LEU A 118 -0.16 -1.81 -1.93
CA LEU A 118 0.58 -1.51 -0.71
C LEU A 118 1.10 -0.08 -0.82
N ALA A 119 0.55 0.81 0.00
CA ALA A 119 0.98 2.21 0.07
C ALA A 119 1.94 2.41 1.24
N VAL A 120 3.08 3.05 1.00
CA VAL A 120 4.03 3.47 2.03
C VAL A 120 4.37 4.93 1.80
N ASN A 121 4.30 5.74 2.86
CA ASN A 121 4.61 7.16 2.80
C ASN A 121 5.71 7.54 3.79
N SER A 122 6.41 8.63 3.50
CA SER A 122 7.44 9.22 4.35
C SER A 122 7.34 10.74 4.35
N THR A 123 7.77 11.35 5.46
CA THR A 123 7.91 12.80 5.62
C THR A 123 9.20 13.33 5.00
N GLU A 124 10.07 12.46 4.48
CA GLU A 124 11.28 12.82 3.76
C GLU A 124 11.09 12.70 2.24
N PRO A 125 11.57 13.66 1.43
CA PRO A 125 11.61 13.51 -0.01
C PRO A 125 12.67 12.46 -0.39
N HIS A 126 12.46 11.75 -1.50
CA HIS A 126 13.39 10.73 -2.02
C HIS A 126 13.71 9.59 -1.02
N ALA A 127 12.80 9.27 -0.09
CA ALA A 127 13.06 8.32 0.99
C ALA A 127 13.29 6.85 0.54
N PHE A 128 12.79 6.46 -0.63
CA PHE A 128 12.83 5.07 -1.09
C PHE A 128 13.91 4.87 -2.15
N SER A 129 14.95 4.12 -1.79
CA SER A 129 16.01 3.70 -2.71
C SER A 129 15.53 2.58 -3.64
N ALA A 130 16.27 2.29 -4.72
CA ALA A 130 15.97 1.14 -5.59
C ALA A 130 15.95 -0.20 -4.83
N ALA A 131 16.78 -0.34 -3.78
CA ALA A 131 16.77 -1.51 -2.91
C ALA A 131 15.47 -1.58 -2.09
N HIS A 132 15.02 -0.45 -1.52
CA HIS A 132 13.75 -0.37 -0.80
C HIS A 132 12.58 -0.72 -1.73
N ILE A 133 12.57 -0.22 -2.96
CA ILE A 133 11.54 -0.54 -3.96
C ILE A 133 11.49 -2.05 -4.24
N THR A 134 12.66 -2.68 -4.42
CA THR A 134 12.77 -4.13 -4.62
C THR A 134 12.23 -4.91 -3.43
N ASP A 135 12.53 -4.45 -2.22
CA ASP A 135 12.05 -5.08 -0.99
C ASP A 135 10.53 -4.91 -0.83
N LEU A 136 9.98 -3.74 -1.13
CA LEU A 136 8.54 -3.47 -1.12
C LEU A 136 7.78 -4.32 -2.16
N GLN A 137 8.35 -4.52 -3.35
CA GLN A 137 7.82 -5.45 -4.35
C GLN A 137 7.75 -6.88 -3.80
N ALA A 138 8.81 -7.35 -3.14
CA ALA A 138 8.80 -8.67 -2.52
C ALA A 138 7.74 -8.80 -1.40
N LEU A 139 7.43 -7.72 -0.67
CA LEU A 139 6.34 -7.72 0.30
C LEU A 139 4.97 -7.82 -0.40
N ALA A 140 4.75 -7.05 -1.47
CA ALA A 140 3.52 -7.08 -2.26
C ALA A 140 3.29 -8.47 -2.91
N ASP A 141 4.34 -9.12 -3.36
CA ASP A 141 4.29 -10.49 -3.87
C ASP A 141 3.88 -11.48 -2.77
N ALA A 142 4.47 -11.39 -1.57
CA ALA A 142 4.11 -12.25 -0.45
C ALA A 142 2.65 -12.07 0.00
N ILE A 143 2.14 -10.83 -0.03
CA ILE A 143 0.73 -10.52 0.20
C ILE A 143 -0.12 -11.19 -0.90
N SER A 144 0.26 -11.06 -2.17
CA SER A 144 -0.45 -11.69 -3.29
C SER A 144 -0.49 -13.22 -3.19
N GLU A 145 0.59 -13.84 -2.75
CA GLU A 145 0.65 -15.27 -2.52
C GLU A 145 -0.28 -15.71 -1.39
N GLY A 146 -0.32 -14.99 -0.27
CA GLY A 146 -1.22 -15.30 0.84
C GLY A 146 -2.69 -15.23 0.42
N VAL A 147 -3.03 -14.21 -0.37
CA VAL A 147 -4.37 -14.04 -0.93
C VAL A 147 -4.72 -15.17 -1.93
N ARG A 148 -3.79 -15.63 -2.76
CA ARG A 148 -4.06 -16.77 -3.67
C ARG A 148 -4.23 -18.10 -2.93
N CYS A 149 -3.39 -18.37 -1.92
CA CYS A 149 -3.45 -19.62 -1.17
C CYS A 149 -4.75 -19.77 -0.35
N GLY A 150 -5.31 -18.66 0.16
CA GLY A 150 -6.60 -18.67 0.85
C GLY A 150 -7.77 -19.15 -0.02
N HIS A 151 -7.73 -18.90 -1.34
CA HIS A 151 -8.76 -19.34 -2.29
C HIS A 151 -8.67 -20.82 -2.69
N SER A 152 -7.55 -21.51 -2.39
CA SER A 152 -7.32 -22.89 -2.83
C SER A 152 -7.69 -23.95 -1.79
N GLN A 153 -8.35 -23.56 -0.69
CA GLN A 153 -8.81 -24.47 0.37
C GLN A 153 -10.35 -24.57 0.49
N GLU A 154 -11.07 -24.31 -0.61
CA GLU A 154 -12.49 -24.70 -0.77
C GLU A 154 -12.63 -26.03 -1.52
#